data_AF-A0A4V3I3L9-F1
#
_entry.id   AF-A0A4V3I3L9-F1
#
_cell.length_a   1.000
_cell.length_b   1.000
_cell.length_c   1.000
_cell.angle_alpha   90.00
_cell.angle_beta   90.00
_cell.angle_gamma   90.00
#
_symmetry.space_group_name_H-M   'P 1'
#
loop_
_entity.id
_entity.type
_entity.pdbx_description
1 polymer ?
#
loop_
_entity_poly.entity_id
_entity_poly.type
_entity_poly.pdbx_seq_one_letter_code
_entity_poly.pdbx_strand_id
1 'polypeptide(L)' 'MCHYYAHAFTCKHSTMCFARYCQPASLIQKPCAKIHVWQTISLDDACDECMTWYPDRFPCRRQRYQ' A
#
# COMPACT_ATOMS: atom_id res chain seq x y z
N MET A 1 15.78 9.64 4.59
CA MET A 1 15.83 8.49 3.68
C MET A 1 14.40 8.09 3.36
N CYS A 2 14.00 8.05 2.10
CA CYS A 2 12.63 7.70 1.72
C CYS A 2 12.47 6.19 1.82
N HIS A 3 12.00 5.73 2.97
CA HIS A 3 11.65 4.34 3.18
C HIS A 3 10.17 4.15 2.84
N TYR A 4 9.85 3.04 2.17
CA TYR A 4 8.49 2.69 1.74
C TYR A 4 8.02 1.39 2.38
N TYR A 5 6.76 1.31 2.75
CA TYR A 5 6.05 0.05 2.93
C TYR A 5 5.49 -0.39 1.58
N ALA A 6 5.73 -1.65 1.21
CA ALA A 6 5.09 -2.26 0.06
C ALA A 6 3.92 -3.12 0.55
N HIS A 7 2.70 -2.82 0.16
CA HIS A 7 1.56 -3.69 0.42
C HIS A 7 1.48 -4.72 -0.70
N ALA A 8 1.45 -6.01 -0.37
CA ALA A 8 1.27 -7.10 -1.31
C ALA A 8 -0.14 -7.67 -1.11
N PHE A 9 -1.00 -7.54 -2.13
CA PHE A 9 -2.39 -7.98 -2.07
C PHE A 9 -2.54 -9.43 -2.58
N THR A 10 -3.62 -10.10 -2.18
CA THR A 10 -3.92 -11.46 -2.66
C THR A 10 -4.17 -11.53 -4.17
N CYS A 11 -4.58 -10.42 -4.79
CA CYS A 11 -4.72 -10.28 -6.23
C CYS A 11 -3.39 -10.11 -6.99
N LYS A 12 -2.23 -10.28 -6.32
CA LYS A 12 -0.86 -10.12 -6.84
C LYS A 12 -0.45 -8.69 -7.20
N HIS A 13 -1.31 -7.71 -6.98
CA HIS A 13 -0.94 -6.30 -7.07
C HIS A 13 -0.12 -5.88 -5.86
N SER A 14 0.62 -4.78 -6.02
CA SER A 14 1.30 -4.14 -4.91
C SER A 14 1.16 -2.62 -4.96
N THR A 15 1.08 -2.00 -3.79
CA THR A 15 1.06 -0.53 -3.65
C THR A 15 2.16 -0.09 -2.70
N MET A 16 2.71 1.09 -2.91
CA MET A 16 3.75 1.63 -2.04
C MET A 16 3.22 2.83 -1.24
N CYS A 17 3.47 2.82 0.06
CA CYS A 17 3.16 3.94 0.95
C CYS A 17 4.43 4.36 1.69
N PHE A 18 4.55 5.64 2.04
CA PHE A 18 5.69 6.13 2.81
C PHE A 18 5.71 5.52 4.21
N ALA A 19 6.90 5.12 4.66
CA ALA A 19 7.10 4.70 6.04
C ALA A 19 7.02 5.91 6.99
N ARG A 20 6.42 5.72 8.18
CA ARG A 20 6.04 6.78 9.13
C ARG A 20 7.24 7.49 9.82
N TYR A 21 8.48 7.17 9.46
CA TYR A 21 9.69 7.65 10.16
C TYR A 21 10.49 8.71 9.38
N CYS A 22 9.83 9.62 8.67
CA CYS A 22 10.45 10.89 8.31
C CYS A 22 10.25 11.88 9.46
N GLN A 23 11.29 12.64 9.84
CA GLN A 23 11.15 13.69 10.86
C GLN A 23 10.01 14.65 10.47
N PRO A 24 9.08 14.99 11.39
CA PRO A 24 8.08 16.00 11.14
C PRO A 24 8.80 17.31 10.76
N ALA A 25 8.38 17.94 9.67
CA ALA A 25 8.98 19.11 8.98
C ALA A 25 9.97 18.84 7.83
N SER A 26 10.29 17.58 7.50
CA SER A 26 11.12 17.27 6.31
C SER A 26 10.29 16.96 5.05
N LEU A 27 9.14 17.62 4.85
CA LEU A 27 8.24 17.50 3.68
C LEU A 27 8.91 17.80 2.32
N ILE A 28 10.23 17.97 2.28
CA ILE A 28 11.03 18.04 1.08
C ILE A 28 11.11 16.62 0.49
N GLN A 29 10.20 16.34 -0.44
CA GLN A 29 10.30 15.23 -1.37
C GLN A 29 11.54 15.44 -2.24
N LYS A 30 12.73 15.06 -1.75
CA LYS A 30 13.81 14.80 -2.70
C LYS A 30 13.40 13.53 -3.44
N PRO A 31 13.26 13.54 -4.78
CA PRO A 31 13.08 12.30 -5.52
C PRO A 31 14.28 11.42 -5.18
N CYS A 32 14.07 10.42 -4.34
CA CYS A 32 15.09 9.43 -4.10
C CYS A 32 15.19 8.67 -5.42
N ALA A 33 16.27 8.87 -6.17
CA ALA A 33 16.54 8.12 -7.40
C ALA A 33 16.52 6.60 -7.18
N LYS A 34 16.57 6.16 -5.92
CA LYS A 34 16.44 4.77 -5.48
C LYS A 34 15.29 4.64 -4.48
N ILE A 35 14.32 3.80 -4.82
CA ILE A 35 13.25 3.37 -3.92
C ILE A 35 13.85 2.36 -2.93
N HIS A 36 13.66 2.59 -1.63
CA HIS A 36 14.07 1.64 -0.61
C HIS A 36 12.83 1.12 0.14
N VAL A 37 12.45 -0.12 -0.13
CA VAL A 37 11.37 -0.79 0.62
C VAL A 37 11.91 -1.18 1.99
N TRP A 38 11.27 -0.67 3.05
CA TRP A 38 11.57 -1.03 4.42
C TRP A 38 11.01 -2.40 4.76
N GLN A 39 9.75 -2.63 4.40
CA GLN A 39 9.05 -3.87 4.67
C GLN A 39 7.93 -4.07 3.66
N THR A 40 7.73 -5.33 3.28
CA THR A 40 6.56 -5.77 2.53
C THR A 40 5.52 -6.31 3.51
N ILE A 41 4.31 -5.77 3.45
CA ILE A 41 3.16 -6.14 4.28
C ILE A 41 2.20 -6.92 3.38
N SER A 42 2.02 -8.20 3.68
CA SER A 42 1.00 -9.01 3.02
C SER A 42 -0.38 -8.63 3.55
N LEU A 43 -1.29 -8.32 2.64
CA LEU A 43 -2.69 -8.03 2.94
C LEU A 43 -3.55 -9.20 2.49
N ASP A 44 -4.55 -9.54 3.29
CA ASP A 44 -5.51 -10.62 2.99
C ASP A 44 -6.56 -10.18 1.96
N ASP A 45 -6.73 -8.87 1.77
CA ASP A 45 -7.65 -8.29 0.81
C ASP A 45 -7.01 -8.15 -0.59
N ALA A 46 -7.85 -8.00 -1.61
CA ALA A 46 -7.44 -7.54 -2.93
C ALA A 46 -7.23 -6.02 -2.92
N CYS A 47 -6.57 -5.47 -3.95
CA CYS A 47 -6.47 -4.02 -4.09
C CYS A 47 -7.82 -3.39 -4.44
N ASP A 48 -7.96 -2.09 -4.18
CA ASP A 48 -9.21 -1.34 -4.41
C ASP A 48 -9.69 -1.43 -5.87
N GLU A 49 -8.77 -1.41 -6.84
CA GLU A 49 -9.10 -1.59 -8.26
C GLU A 49 -9.70 -2.97 -8.54
N CYS A 50 -9.10 -4.04 -7.99
CA CYS A 50 -9.60 -5.39 -8.20
C CYS A 50 -10.96 -5.60 -7.53
N MET A 51 -11.17 -5.03 -6.35
CA MET A 51 -12.47 -5.07 -5.68
C MET A 51 -13.53 -4.28 -6.46
N THR A 52 -13.15 -3.18 -7.09
CA THR A 52 -14.06 -2.32 -7.87
C THR A 52 -14.45 -2.95 -9.21
N TRP A 53 -13.47 -3.47 -9.96
CA TRP A 53 -13.70 -3.96 -11.33
C TRP A 53 -14.04 -5.46 -11.40
N TYR A 54 -13.68 -6.24 -10.38
CA TYR A 54 -13.93 -7.69 -10.33
C TYR A 54 -14.56 -8.14 -9.01
N PRO A 55 -15.74 -7.59 -8.65
CA PRO A 55 -16.39 -7.88 -7.37
C PRO A 55 -16.74 -9.36 -7.20
N ASP A 56 -17.01 -10.09 -8.29
CA ASP A 56 -17.30 -11.54 -8.24
C ASP A 56 -16.08 -12.39 -7.82
N ARG A 57 -14.88 -11.90 -8.13
CA ARG A 57 -13.61 -12.60 -7.82
C ARG A 57 -13.01 -12.14 -6.50
N PHE A 58 -13.24 -10.88 -6.14
CA PHE A 58 -12.68 -10.25 -4.95
C PHE A 58 -13.80 -9.52 -4.18
N PRO A 59 -14.62 -10.26 -3.42
CA PRO A 59 -15.68 -9.66 -2.63
C PRO A 59 -15.07 -8.80 -1.52
N CYS A 60 -15.52 -7.54 -1.42
CA CYS A 60 -15.09 -6.64 -0.35
C CYS A 60 -15.59 -7.17 1.00
N ARG A 61 -14.67 -7.61 1.88
CA ARG A 61 -15.03 -8.10 3.23
C ARG A 61 -15.41 -6.96 4.20
N ARG A 62 -15.24 -5.70 3.80
CA ARG A 62 -15.55 -4.52 4.64
C ARG A 62 -17.04 -4.20 4.63
N GLN A 63 -17.82 -5.09 5.24
CA GLN A 63 -19.21 -4.84 5.62
C GLN A 63 -19.35 -4.71 7.15
N ARG A 64 -18.34 -4.16 7.85
CA ARG A 64 -18.27 -4.11 9.32
C ARG A 64 -18.04 -2.72 9.92
N TYR A 65 -18.55 -1.66 9.29
CA TYR A 65 -18.78 -0.40 9.97
C TYR A 65 -20.08 0.22 9.43
N GLN A 66 -21.22 -0.23 9.98
CA GLN A 66 -22.43 0.59 10.12
C GLN A 66 -22.37 1.25 11.50
#